data_AF-A0A0C9W5P0-F1
#
_entry.id   AF-A0A0C9W5P0-F1
#
_cell.length_a   1.000
_cell.length_b   1.000
_cell.length_c   1.000
_cell.angle_alpha   90.00
_cell.angle_beta   90.00
_cell.angle_gamma   90.00
#
_symmetry.space_group_name_H-M   'P 1'
#
loop_
_entity.id
_entity.type
_entity.pdbx_description
1 polymer ?
#
loop_
_entity_poly.entity_id
_entity_poly.type
_entity_poly.pdbx_seq_one_letter_code
_entity_poly.pdbx_strand_id
1 'polypeptide(L)'
;MSDPVASKSGFLCMYMKNYPDTLVAYVKYFGKVAGNVMTAEMTSIDTQAAVIRIGQGMNLSYKLKSGEASSVRVAFDPPLASYEEVKPRLLAMKADSQEGLGMLQTPQITSFRLPTSQVIGSLIFCF
;
A
#
# COMPACT_ATOMS: atom_id res chain seq x y z
N MET A 1 21.40 -0.49 -18.33
CA MET A 1 21.34 0.19 -17.01
C MET A 1 20.72 -0.83 -16.06
N SER A 2 21.51 -1.42 -15.16
CA SER A 2 21.01 -2.50 -14.28
C SER A 2 20.04 -1.94 -13.27
N ASP A 3 18.85 -2.52 -13.19
CA ASP A 3 17.87 -2.19 -12.17
C ASP A 3 18.37 -2.58 -10.78
N PRO A 4 18.68 -1.62 -9.90
CA PRO A 4 19.22 -1.91 -8.57
C PRO A 4 18.22 -2.68 -7.70
N VAL A 5 16.92 -2.59 -8.02
CA VAL A 5 15.84 -3.29 -7.32
C VAL A 5 15.61 -4.69 -7.90
N ALA A 6 15.74 -4.88 -9.22
CA ALA A 6 15.51 -6.19 -9.84
C ALA A 6 16.55 -7.22 -9.37
N SER A 7 17.81 -6.82 -9.18
CA SER A 7 18.87 -7.70 -8.66
C SER A 7 18.60 -8.22 -7.23
N LYS A 8 17.78 -7.50 -6.45
CA LYS A 8 17.41 -7.87 -5.07
C LYS A 8 15.95 -8.31 -4.94
N SER A 9 15.24 -8.43 -6.06
CA SER A 9 13.82 -8.78 -6.13
C SER A 9 13.49 -10.13 -5.48
N GLY A 10 14.40 -11.12 -5.55
CA GLY A 10 14.20 -12.44 -4.96
C GLY A 10 14.04 -12.40 -3.43
N PHE A 11 14.86 -11.61 -2.72
CA PHE A 11 14.73 -11.45 -1.27
C PHE A 11 13.42 -10.77 -0.88
N LEU A 12 12.99 -9.78 -1.68
CA LEU A 12 11.75 -9.07 -1.43
C LEU A 12 10.53 -9.94 -1.70
N CYS A 13 10.55 -10.72 -2.79
CA CYS A 13 9.52 -11.72 -3.09
C CYS A 13 9.39 -12.71 -1.93
N MET A 14 10.51 -13.23 -1.42
CA MET A 14 10.52 -14.15 -0.28
C MET A 14 9.99 -13.51 1.01
N TYR A 15 10.33 -12.24 1.26
CA TYR A 15 9.76 -11.49 2.38
C TYR A 15 8.24 -11.34 2.24
N MET A 16 7.75 -11.02 1.04
CA MET A 16 6.32 -10.81 0.78
C MET A 16 5.50 -12.10 0.78
N LYS A 17 6.11 -13.26 0.51
CA LYS A 17 5.45 -14.56 0.68
C LYS A 17 4.97 -14.82 2.11
N ASN A 18 5.59 -14.18 3.12
CA ASN A 18 5.12 -14.28 4.52
C ASN A 18 3.86 -13.45 4.80
N TYR A 19 3.42 -12.61 3.86
CA TYR A 19 2.26 -11.72 4.00
C TYR A 19 1.26 -11.90 2.84
N PRO A 20 0.70 -13.10 2.64
CA PRO A 20 -0.19 -13.39 1.51
C PRO A 20 -1.46 -12.53 1.51
N ASP A 21 -2.00 -12.19 2.69
CA ASP A 21 -3.20 -11.34 2.81
C ASP A 21 -2.96 -9.93 2.25
N THR A 22 -1.74 -9.41 2.44
CA THR A 22 -1.35 -8.10 1.91
C THR A 22 -1.28 -8.13 0.38
N LEU A 23 -0.79 -9.22 -0.20
CA LEU A 23 -0.76 -9.39 -1.66
C LEU A 23 -2.17 -9.47 -2.25
N VAL A 24 -3.09 -10.15 -1.58
CA VAL A 24 -4.50 -10.20 -2.00
C VAL A 24 -5.13 -8.81 -1.94
N ALA A 25 -4.85 -8.03 -0.88
CA ALA A 25 -5.32 -6.66 -0.76
C ALA A 25 -4.81 -5.77 -1.91
N TYR A 26 -3.54 -5.94 -2.32
CA TYR A 26 -2.99 -5.20 -3.47
C TYR A 26 -3.69 -5.51 -4.78
N VAL A 27 -3.92 -6.78 -5.06
CA VAL A 27 -4.62 -7.20 -6.29
C VAL A 27 -6.04 -6.66 -6.33
N LYS A 28 -6.75 -6.67 -5.20
CA LYS A 28 -8.12 -6.14 -5.11
C LYS A 28 -8.16 -4.63 -5.26
N TYR A 29 -7.32 -3.91 -4.51
CA TYR A 29 -7.35 -2.45 -4.44
C TYR A 29 -6.70 -1.79 -5.67
N PHE A 30 -5.44 -2.13 -5.96
CA PHE A 30 -4.68 -1.52 -7.06
C PHE A 30 -4.98 -2.19 -8.41
N GLY A 31 -5.16 -3.51 -8.41
CA GLY A 31 -5.55 -4.25 -9.62
C GLY A 31 -7.02 -4.07 -10.01
N LYS A 32 -7.84 -3.47 -9.14
CA LYS A 32 -9.30 -3.29 -9.30
C LYS A 32 -10.01 -4.58 -9.73
N VAL A 33 -9.49 -5.73 -9.29
CA VAL A 33 -10.06 -7.04 -9.63
C VAL A 33 -11.31 -7.26 -8.79
N ALA A 34 -12.47 -7.19 -9.42
CA ALA A 34 -13.77 -7.39 -8.76
C ALA A 34 -14.01 -8.85 -8.30
N GLY A 35 -13.17 -9.79 -8.75
CA GLY A 35 -13.29 -11.20 -8.41
C GLY A 35 -12.84 -11.53 -6.98
N ASN A 36 -13.40 -12.60 -6.41
CA ASN A 36 -12.92 -13.17 -5.16
C ASN A 36 -11.56 -13.85 -5.36
N VAL A 37 -10.50 -13.06 -5.20
CA VAL A 37 -9.12 -13.53 -5.15
C VAL A 37 -8.93 -14.40 -3.91
N MET A 38 -8.51 -15.65 -4.10
CA MET A 38 -8.21 -16.60 -3.02
C MET A 38 -6.76 -16.50 -2.57
N THR A 39 -5.83 -16.49 -3.51
CA THR A 39 -4.40 -16.40 -3.21
C THR A 39 -3.73 -15.44 -4.18
N ALA A 40 -2.70 -14.75 -3.71
CA ALA A 40 -1.87 -13.87 -4.52
C ALA A 40 -0.40 -14.10 -4.16
N GLU A 41 0.45 -14.09 -5.17
CA GLU A 41 1.89 -14.30 -5.06
C GLU A 41 2.63 -13.24 -5.87
N MET A 42 3.67 -12.66 -5.29
CA MET A 42 4.54 -11.73 -6.01
C MET A 42 5.53 -12.53 -6.85
N THR A 43 5.61 -12.24 -8.14
CA THR A 43 6.49 -12.95 -9.07
C THR A 43 7.77 -12.18 -9.35
N SER A 44 7.65 -10.87 -9.57
CA SER A 44 8.80 -9.98 -9.78
C SER A 44 8.49 -8.55 -9.33
N ILE A 45 9.55 -7.82 -9.01
CA ILE A 45 9.50 -6.37 -8.85
C ILE A 45 10.55 -5.76 -9.76
N ASP A 46 10.14 -4.78 -10.56
CA ASP A 46 11.00 -4.15 -11.52
C ASP A 46 10.83 -2.62 -11.56
N THR A 47 11.96 -1.93 -11.64
CA THR A 47 12.05 -0.49 -11.79
C THR A 47 12.03 -0.03 -13.25
N GLN A 48 11.96 -0.95 -14.23
CA GLN A 48 11.85 -0.59 -15.64
C GLN A 48 10.39 -0.49 -16.08
N ALA A 49 10.09 0.69 -16.60
CA ALA A 49 8.93 0.92 -17.43
C ALA A 49 9.12 0.18 -18.77
N ALA A 50 8.55 -1.02 -18.88
CA ALA A 50 8.31 -1.62 -20.19
C ALA A 50 7.15 -0.86 -20.86
N VAL A 51 7.54 0.22 -21.53
CA VAL A 51 6.94 0.92 -22.68
C VAL A 51 5.41 0.76 -22.87
N ILE A 52 4.76 1.93 -22.96
CA ILE A 52 3.32 2.20 -23.09
C ILE A 52 2.56 2.26 -21.75
N ARG A 53 2.73 3.42 -21.07
CA ARG A 53 1.80 4.01 -20.07
C ARG A 53 1.60 3.33 -18.71
N ILE A 54 2.51 2.47 -18.25
CA ILE A 54 2.45 1.94 -16.88
C ILE A 54 3.83 2.07 -16.24
N GLY A 55 3.94 2.81 -15.13
CA GLY A 55 5.20 3.13 -14.45
C GLY A 55 5.95 1.91 -13.88
N GLN A 56 7.02 2.18 -13.11
CA GLN A 56 7.74 1.17 -12.33
C GLN A 56 6.76 0.35 -11.50
N GLY A 57 6.94 -0.96 -11.31
CA GLY A 57 5.87 -1.77 -10.73
C GLY A 57 6.26 -3.15 -10.22
N MET A 58 5.32 -3.81 -9.56
CA MET A 58 5.42 -5.22 -9.19
C MET A 58 4.45 -6.06 -10.03
N ASN A 59 4.87 -7.26 -10.40
CA ASN A 59 3.99 -8.26 -11.01
C ASN A 59 3.51 -9.23 -9.93
N LEU A 60 2.18 -9.34 -9.83
CA LEU A 60 1.48 -10.20 -8.90
C LEU A 60 0.71 -11.24 -9.72
N SER A 61 0.91 -12.51 -9.40
CA SER A 61 0.05 -13.60 -9.87
C SER A 61 -1.04 -13.83 -8.83
N TYR A 62 -2.28 -14.02 -9.26
CA TYR A 62 -3.39 -14.30 -8.36
C TYR A 62 -4.29 -15.40 -8.90
N LYS A 63 -4.91 -16.14 -7.97
CA LYS A 63 -5.89 -17.17 -8.28
C LYS A 63 -7.27 -16.74 -7.80
N LEU A 64 -8.23 -16.76 -8.71
CA LEU A 64 -9.63 -16.54 -8.40
C LEU A 64 -10.26 -17.80 -7.83
N LYS A 65 -11.36 -17.64 -7.09
CA LYS A 65 -12.18 -18.76 -6.62
C LYS A 65 -12.76 -19.60 -7.77
N SER A 66 -12.84 -19.05 -8.99
CA SER A 66 -13.20 -19.76 -10.22
C SER A 66 -12.14 -20.76 -10.69
N GLY A 67 -10.95 -20.75 -10.09
CA GLY A 67 -9.80 -21.58 -10.50
C GLY A 67 -8.91 -20.94 -11.57
N GLU A 68 -9.30 -19.77 -12.09
CA GLU A 68 -8.49 -19.04 -13.07
C GLU A 68 -7.31 -18.33 -12.39
N ALA A 69 -6.12 -18.52 -12.97
CA ALA A 69 -4.91 -17.82 -12.56
C ALA A 69 -4.63 -16.68 -13.56
N SER A 70 -4.45 -15.47 -13.05
CA SER A 70 -4.15 -14.30 -13.86
C SER A 70 -3.01 -13.51 -13.22
N SER A 71 -2.37 -12.64 -14.00
CA SER A 71 -1.34 -11.74 -13.51
C SER A 71 -1.78 -10.29 -13.62
N VAL A 72 -1.44 -9.49 -12.62
CA VAL A 72 -1.66 -8.05 -12.62
C VAL A 72 -0.35 -7.33 -12.30
N ARG A 73 -0.13 -6.22 -12.99
CA ARG A 73 1.00 -5.34 -12.76
C ARG A 73 0.53 -4.11 -12.00
N VAL A 74 1.06 -3.92 -10.80
CA VAL A 74 0.75 -2.76 -9.95
C VAL A 74 1.89 -1.75 -10.07
N ALA A 75 1.56 -0.53 -10.50
CA ALA A 75 2.52 0.56 -10.63
C ALA A 75 2.77 1.26 -9.28
N PHE A 76 4.01 1.70 -9.09
CA PHE A 76 4.44 2.59 -8.02
C PHE A 76 4.44 4.04 -8.55
N ASP A 77 3.71 4.91 -7.86
CA ASP A 77 3.72 6.35 -8.09
C ASP A 77 3.81 7.08 -6.73
N PRO A 78 4.96 7.68 -6.36
CA PRO A 78 6.14 7.95 -7.16
C PRO A 78 7.06 6.74 -7.41
N PRO A 79 7.97 6.82 -8.42
CA PRO A 79 8.93 5.75 -8.73
C PRO A 79 9.92 5.52 -7.59
N LEU A 80 10.38 4.28 -7.45
CA LEU A 80 11.38 3.83 -6.49
C LEU A 80 12.77 4.26 -6.97
N ALA A 81 13.48 5.09 -6.17
CA ALA A 81 14.83 5.50 -6.51
C ALA A 81 15.87 4.48 -6.03
N SER A 82 15.57 3.70 -4.99
CA SER A 82 16.49 2.72 -4.41
C SER A 82 15.79 1.55 -3.71
N TYR A 83 16.53 0.44 -3.53
CA TYR A 83 16.03 -0.77 -2.83
C TYR A 83 15.55 -0.50 -1.40
N GLU A 84 16.17 0.45 -0.71
CA GLU A 84 15.83 0.78 0.68
C GLU A 84 14.45 1.44 0.80
N GLU A 85 14.00 2.14 -0.25
CA GLU A 85 12.69 2.80 -0.30
C GLU A 85 11.55 1.83 -0.60
N VAL A 86 11.87 0.65 -1.15
CA VAL A 86 10.87 -0.36 -1.53
C VAL A 86 10.08 -0.86 -0.33
N LYS A 87 10.76 -1.09 0.80
CA LYS A 87 10.13 -1.57 2.03
C LYS A 87 9.12 -0.56 2.60
N PRO A 88 9.50 0.70 2.92
CA PRO A 88 8.54 1.68 3.42
C PRO A 88 7.44 1.95 2.40
N ARG A 89 7.75 1.90 1.09
CA ARG A 89 6.72 2.06 0.06
C ARG A 89 5.67 0.95 0.07
N LEU A 90 6.08 -0.30 0.23
CA LEU A 90 5.15 -1.42 0.35
C LEU A 90 4.34 -1.33 1.65
N LEU A 91 4.94 -0.89 2.76
CA LEU A 91 4.18 -0.67 3.99
C LEU A 91 3.12 0.42 3.84
N ALA A 92 3.44 1.52 3.16
CA ALA A 92 2.47 2.58 2.85
C ALA A 92 1.34 2.05 1.95
N MET A 93 1.67 1.36 0.86
CA MET A 93 0.66 0.76 -0.03
C MET A 93 -0.22 -0.25 0.68
N LYS A 94 0.32 -1.00 1.65
CA LYS A 94 -0.45 -1.87 2.52
C LYS A 94 -1.50 -1.07 3.27
N ALA A 95 -1.09 -0.01 3.95
CA ALA A 95 -2.01 0.87 4.67
C ALA A 95 -3.11 1.39 3.73
N ASP A 96 -2.75 1.99 2.59
CA ASP A 96 -3.70 2.52 1.60
C ASP A 96 -4.71 1.46 1.13
N SER A 97 -4.24 0.25 0.84
CA SER A 97 -5.11 -0.85 0.41
C SER A 97 -6.04 -1.34 1.51
N GLN A 98 -5.58 -1.36 2.75
CA GLN A 98 -6.40 -1.75 3.90
C GLN A 98 -7.44 -0.67 4.23
N GLU A 99 -7.09 0.61 4.09
CA GLU A 99 -8.03 1.73 4.24
C GLU A 99 -9.09 1.68 3.13
N GLY A 100 -8.66 1.55 1.87
CA GLY A 100 -9.57 1.53 0.74
C GLY A 100 -10.48 0.30 0.67
N LEU A 101 -10.06 -0.82 1.25
CA LEU A 101 -10.89 -2.02 1.42
C LEU A 101 -11.71 -1.98 2.72
N GLY A 102 -11.62 -0.92 3.53
CA GLY A 102 -12.36 -0.78 4.79
C GLY A 102 -11.92 -1.76 5.88
N MET A 103 -10.71 -2.32 5.78
CA MET A 103 -10.16 -3.24 6.78
C MET A 103 -9.63 -2.49 8.02
N LEU A 104 -9.40 -1.19 7.92
CA LEU A 104 -9.06 -0.32 9.04
C LEU A 104 -10.36 0.32 9.58
N GLN A 105 -10.76 -0.06 10.79
CA GLN A 105 -11.78 0.70 11.52
C GLN A 105 -11.18 2.08 11.84
N THR A 106 -11.65 3.12 11.16
CA THR A 106 -11.29 4.50 11.50
C THR A 106 -11.74 4.77 12.94
N PRO A 107 -10.81 4.95 13.90
CA PRO A 107 -11.19 5.20 15.27
C PRO A 107 -11.96 6.51 15.33
N GLN A 108 -13.25 6.43 15.67
CA GLN A 108 -14.07 7.61 15.84
C GLN A 108 -13.58 8.32 17.10
N ILE A 109 -13.00 9.51 16.96
CA ILE A 109 -12.62 10.34 18.11
C ILE A 109 -13.92 10.85 18.72
N THR A 110 -14.45 10.11 19.70
CA THR A 110 -15.74 10.42 20.35
C THR A 110 -15.65 11.52 21.40
N SER A 111 -14.44 11.85 21.87
CA SER A 111 -14.28 12.89 22.88
C SER A 111 -13.00 13.69 22.67
N PHE A 112 -13.16 15.01 22.73
CA PHE A 112 -12.08 15.96 22.90
C PHE A 112 -12.19 16.52 24.32
N ARG A 113 -11.19 16.28 25.17
CA ARG A 113 -11.06 16.98 26.45
C ARG A 113 -10.19 18.21 26.25
N LEU A 114 -10.83 19.38 26.20
CA LEU A 114 -10.13 20.65 26.34
C LEU A 114 -9.89 20.93 27.83
N PRO A 115 -8.64 21.20 28.27
CA PRO A 115 -8.39 21.58 29.65
C PRO A 115 -8.95 23.00 29.91
N THR A 116 -9.99 23.09 30.75
CA THR A 116 -10.68 24.34 31.14
C THR A 116 -9.85 25.21 32.12
N SER A 117 -8.54 25.25 31.95
CA SER A 117 -7.59 25.90 32.87
C SER A 117 -6.79 26.96 32.11
N GLN A 118 -7.47 27.99 31.57
CA GLN A 118 -6.94 29.34 31.28
C GLN A 118 -7.98 30.18 30.53
N VAL A 119 -9.11 30.48 31.18
CA VAL A 119 -9.98 31.61 30.78
C VAL A 119 -10.23 32.48 32.01
N ILE A 120 -9.15 32.94 32.64
CA ILE A 120 -9.18 34.05 33.60
C ILE A 120 -8.11 35.02 33.12
N GLY A 121 -8.51 35.91 32.21
CA GLY A 121 -7.61 36.89 31.61
C GLY A 121 -8.41 37.94 30.88
N SER A 122 -8.67 39.05 31.56
CA SER A 122 -9.02 40.35 31.00
C SER A 122 -10.49 40.59 30.59
N LEU A 123 -11.36 40.77 31.59
CA LEU A 123 -12.47 41.73 31.53
C LEU A 123 -12.37 42.67 32.73
N ILE A 124 -11.33 43.50 32.75
CA ILE A 124 -11.32 44.76 33.52
C ILE A 124 -10.78 45.82 32.57
N PHE A 125 -11.68 46.61 31.99
CA PHE A 125 -11.51 48.05 31.81
C PHE A 125 -12.87 48.63 31.42
N CYS A 126 -13.62 49.04 32.45
CA CYS A 126 -14.74 49.95 32.36
C CYS A 126 -14.41 51.09 33.33
N PHE A 127 -13.90 52.20 32.80
CA PHE A 127 -14.05 53.58 33.28
C PHE A 127 -13.51 54.54 32.21
#